data_AF-A0A396G4J0-F1
#
_entry.id   AF-A0A396G4J0-F1
#
_cell.length_a   1.000
_cell.length_b   1.000
_cell.length_c   1.000
_cell.angle_alpha   90.00
_cell.angle_beta   90.00
_cell.angle_gamma   90.00
#
_symmetry.space_group_name_H-M   'P 1'
#
loop_
_entity.id
_entity.type
_entity.pdbx_description
1 polymer ?
#
loop_
_entity_poly.entity_id
_entity_poly.type
_entity_poly.pdbx_seq_one_letter_code
_entity_poly.pdbx_strand_id
1 'polypeptide(L)'
;MEENELTITAIFQQHTKEETIQTLKEALEVLEQEESDPENDEMIEIINSTVGKLQQIEDKYYYSLDLNYYLNNLEDDAYEA
;
A
#
# COMPACT_ATOMS: atom_id res chain seq x y z
N MET A 1 1.62 -10.63 -4.90
CA MET A 1 0.77 -9.66 -4.18
C MET A 1 -0.45 -9.43 -5.02
N GLU A 2 -1.57 -9.11 -4.39
CA GLU A 2 -2.82 -8.75 -5.06
C GLU A 2 -2.76 -7.28 -5.53
N GLU A 3 -3.65 -6.91 -6.45
CA GLU A 3 -3.68 -5.57 -7.06
C GLU A 3 -3.89 -4.44 -6.05
N ASN A 4 -4.80 -4.64 -5.08
CA ASN A 4 -5.06 -3.67 -4.02
C ASN A 4 -3.82 -3.43 -3.16
N GLU A 5 -3.06 -4.48 -2.85
CA GLU A 5 -1.82 -4.39 -2.06
C GLU A 5 -0.71 -3.67 -2.83
N LEU A 6 -0.59 -3.92 -4.13
CA LEU A 6 0.38 -3.25 -4.99
C LEU A 6 0.02 -1.78 -5.18
N THR A 7 -1.26 -1.46 -5.30
CA THR A 7 -1.75 -0.08 -5.37
C THR A 7 -1.46 0.68 -4.08
N ILE A 8 -1.76 0.10 -2.91
CA ILE A 8 -1.43 0.68 -1.61
C ILE A 8 0.09 0.82 -1.43
N THR A 9 0.87 -0.19 -1.83
CA THR A 9 2.33 -0.11 -1.80
C THR A 9 2.84 1.03 -2.67
N ALA A 10 2.23 1.26 -3.84
CA ALA A 10 2.61 2.34 -4.75
C ALA A 10 2.25 3.73 -4.18
N ILE A 11 1.07 3.87 -3.58
CA ILE A 11 0.62 5.12 -2.95
C ILE A 11 1.55 5.53 -1.80
N PHE A 12 1.97 4.57 -0.97
CA PHE A 12 2.83 4.82 0.20
C PHE A 12 4.32 4.58 -0.07
N GLN A 13 4.71 4.45 -1.34
CA GLN A 13 6.09 4.13 -1.70
C GLN A 13 7.07 5.22 -1.24
N GLN A 14 8.12 4.79 -0.53
CA GLN A 14 9.25 5.62 -0.11
C GLN A 14 10.55 5.19 -0.83
N HIS A 15 11.66 5.88 -0.52
CA HIS A 15 12.97 5.61 -1.13
C HIS A 15 13.47 4.19 -0.84
N THR A 16 13.12 3.62 0.31
CA THR A 16 13.47 2.25 0.70
C THR A 16 12.26 1.40 1.07
N LYS A 17 12.43 0.07 1.02
CA LYS A 17 11.42 -0.90 1.48
C LYS A 17 11.06 -0.69 2.94
N GLU A 18 12.05 -0.43 3.79
CA GLU A 18 11.86 -0.23 5.23
C GLU A 18 11.07 1.04 5.52
N GLU A 19 11.39 2.15 4.87
CA GLU A 19 10.63 3.40 5.00
C GLU A 19 9.18 3.21 4.53
N THR A 20 8.96 2.50 3.41
CA THR A 20 7.62 2.19 2.90
C THR A 20 6.80 1.38 3.91
N ILE A 21 7.43 0.36 4.52
CA ILE A 21 6.80 -0.42 5.59
C ILE A 21 6.50 0.45 6.82
N GLN A 22 7.38 1.37 7.19
CA GLN A 22 7.13 2.30 8.31
C GLN A 22 5.94 3.20 8.02
N THR A 23 5.88 3.81 6.83
CA THR A 23 4.76 4.67 6.45
C THR A 23 3.44 3.91 6.41
N LEU A 24 3.42 2.66 5.93
CA LEU A 24 2.24 1.81 5.98
C LEU A 24 1.79 1.51 7.42
N LYS A 25 2.71 1.31 8.35
CA LYS A 25 2.39 1.12 9.78
C LYS A 25 1.86 2.39 10.43
N GLU A 26 2.39 3.55 10.07
CA GLU A 26 1.86 4.84 10.54
C GLU A 26 0.44 5.07 10.02
N ALA A 27 0.17 4.76 8.74
CA ALA A 27 -1.19 4.82 8.18
C ALA A 27 -2.15 3.87 8.90
N LEU A 28 -1.70 2.64 9.20
CA LEU A 28 -2.47 1.67 9.98
C LEU A 28 -2.83 2.21 11.36
N GLU A 29 -1.88 2.82 12.08
CA GLU A 29 -2.11 3.36 13.42
C GLU A 29 -3.15 4.51 13.42
N VAL A 30 -3.21 5.29 12.33
CA VAL A 30 -4.23 6.33 12.16
C VAL A 30 -5.60 5.70 11.94
N LEU A 31 -5.71 4.74 11.03
CA LEU A 31 -6.98 4.07 10.71
C LEU A 31 -7.56 3.31 11.92
N GLU A 32 -6.71 2.68 12.73
CA GLU A 32 -7.13 1.97 13.95
C GLU A 32 -7.64 2.94 15.06
N GLN A 33 -7.31 4.23 14.99
CA GLN A 33 -7.78 5.25 15.93
C GLN A 33 -9.09 5.91 15.49
N GLU A 34 -9.45 5.80 14.22
CA GLU A 34 -10.71 6.34 13.71
C GLU A 34 -11.91 5.50 14.17
N GLU A 35 -13.12 6.07 14.09
CA GLU A 35 -14.33 5.30 14.38
C GLU A 35 -14.40 4.12 13.38
N SER A 36 -14.67 2.92 13.90
CA SER A 36 -14.72 1.71 13.08
C SER A 36 -15.83 1.85 12.03
N ASP A 37 -15.38 2.04 10.79
CA ASP A 37 -16.19 2.05 9.58
C ASP A 37 -15.81 0.82 8.75
N PRO A 38 -16.78 0.12 8.11
CA PRO A 38 -16.50 -1.02 7.26
C PRO A 38 -15.45 -0.77 6.16
N GLU A 39 -15.38 0.45 5.62
CA GLU A 39 -14.38 0.83 4.63
C GLU A 39 -12.96 0.89 5.24
N ASN A 40 -12.86 1.40 6.48
CA ASN A 40 -11.61 1.43 7.23
C ASN A 40 -11.15 0.02 7.61
N ASP A 41 -12.06 -0.88 8.00
CA ASP A 41 -11.73 -2.27 8.32
C ASP A 41 -11.11 -3.01 7.11
N GLU A 42 -11.65 -2.79 5.90
CA GLU A 42 -11.09 -3.35 4.66
C GLU A 42 -9.70 -2.76 4.36
N MET A 43 -9.54 -1.43 4.50
CA MET A 43 -8.25 -0.78 4.27
C MET A 43 -7.19 -1.24 5.28
N ILE A 44 -7.56 -1.44 6.55
CA ILE A 44 -6.72 -2.00 7.62
C ILE A 44 -6.25 -3.42 7.26
N GLU A 45 -7.14 -4.27 6.73
CA GLU A 45 -6.79 -5.63 6.30
C GLU A 45 -5.77 -5.61 5.16
N ILE A 46 -6.00 -4.76 4.15
CA ILE A 46 -5.11 -4.62 2.99
C ILE A 46 -3.73 -4.11 3.43
N ILE A 47 -3.66 -3.07 4.26
CA ILE A 47 -2.40 -2.52 4.76
C ILE A 47 -1.65 -3.55 5.60
N ASN A 48 -2.33 -4.25 6.52
CA ASN A 48 -1.72 -5.30 7.34
C ASN A 48 -1.13 -6.44 6.48
N SER A 49 -1.90 -6.91 5.50
CA SER A 49 -1.44 -7.95 4.57
C SER A 49 -0.24 -7.46 3.75
N THR A 50 -0.29 -6.22 3.26
CA THR A 50 0.79 -5.59 2.50
C THR A 50 2.08 -5.51 3.33
N VAL A 51 2.01 -5.01 4.56
CA VAL A 51 3.14 -4.96 5.49
C VAL A 51 3.72 -6.35 5.72
N GLY A 52 2.87 -7.35 6.00
CA GLY A 52 3.31 -8.72 6.24
C GLY A 52 4.03 -9.33 5.02
N LYS A 53 3.54 -9.09 3.81
CA LYS A 53 4.16 -9.56 2.56
C LYS A 53 5.46 -8.81 2.26
N LEU A 54 5.51 -7.48 2.44
CA LEU A 54 6.72 -6.67 2.24
C LEU A 54 7.86 -7.08 3.19
N GLN A 55 7.53 -7.48 4.42
CA GLN A 55 8.50 -8.01 5.38
C GLN A 55 9.07 -9.38 4.98
N GLN A 56 8.32 -10.17 4.21
CA GLN A 56 8.74 -11.51 3.79
C GLN A 56 9.55 -11.53 2.49
N ILE A 57 9.44 -10.48 1.66
CA ILE A 57 10.19 -10.40 0.41
C ILE A 57 11.57 -9.78 0.60
N GLU A 58 12.54 -10.23 -0.20
CA GLU A 58 13.85 -9.61 -0.30
C GLU A 58 13.76 -8.26 -1.02
N ASP A 59 14.71 -7.36 -0.72
CA ASP A 59 14.76 -6.02 -1.31
C ASP A 59 14.83 -6.04 -2.83
N LYS A 60 15.53 -7.04 -3.41
CA LYS A 60 15.61 -7.20 -4.87
C LYS A 60 14.23 -7.37 -5.52
N TYR A 61 13.30 -8.03 -4.82
CA TYR A 61 11.95 -8.21 -5.32
C TYR A 61 11.14 -6.94 -5.16
N TYR A 62 11.28 -6.25 -4.03
CA TYR A 62 10.65 -4.96 -3.80
C TYR A 62 10.99 -3.94 -4.90
N TYR A 63 12.28 -3.76 -5.21
CA TYR A 63 12.70 -2.82 -6.27
C TYR A 63 12.41 -3.33 -7.69
N SER A 64 11.97 -4.57 -7.85
CA SER A 64 11.52 -5.10 -9.15
C SER A 64 10.03 -4.89 -9.40
N LEU A 65 9.27 -4.43 -8.40
CA LEU A 65 7.85 -4.14 -8.55
C LEU A 65 7.66 -2.90 -9.44
N ASP A 66 6.82 -3.02 -10.46
CA ASP A 66 6.44 -1.89 -11.30
C ASP A 66 5.30 -1.10 -10.64
N LEU A 67 5.62 -0.37 -9.58
CA LEU A 67 4.63 0.38 -8.79
C LEU A 67 4.07 1.59 -9.55
N ASN A 68 4.82 2.14 -10.52
CA ASN A 68 4.37 3.27 -11.34
C ASN A 68 3.15 2.91 -12.21
N TYR A 69 3.04 1.65 -12.65
CA TYR A 69 1.86 1.17 -13.38
C TYR A 69 0.57 1.41 -12.60
N TYR A 70 0.59 1.15 -11.29
CA TYR A 70 -0.59 1.31 -10.42
C TYR A 70 -0.94 2.78 -10.14
N LEU A 71 0.06 3.67 -10.08
CA LEU A 71 -0.19 5.12 -9.96
C LEU A 71 -0.77 5.72 -11.24
N ASN A 72 -0.25 5.32 -12.40
CA ASN A 72 -0.73 5.82 -13.69
C ASN A 72 -2.17 5.38 -13.97
N ASN A 73 -2.54 4.15 -13.60
CA ASN A 73 -3.92 3.68 -13.77
C ASN A 73 -4.92 4.47 -12.91
N LEU A 74 -4.52 4.88 -11.70
CA LEU A 74 -5.35 5.76 -10.86
C LEU A 74 -5.52 7.16 -11.48
N GLU A 75 -4.50 7.65 -12.17
CA GLU A 75 -4.55 8.93 -12.87
C GLU A 75 -5.43 8.83 -14.13
N ASP A 76 -5.30 7.77 -14.93
CA ASP A 76 -6.12 7.55 -16.13
C ASP A 76 -7.61 7.36 -15.78
N ASP A 77 -7.94 6.60 -14.72
CA ASP A 77 -9.31 6.44 -14.23
C ASP A 77 -9.92 7.77 -13.74
N ALA A 78 -9.11 8.73 -13.28
CA ALA A 78 -9.57 10.04 -12.83
C ALA A 78 -9.93 11.00 -13.98
N TYR A 79 -9.41 10.78 -15.20
CA TYR A 79 -9.68 11.63 -16.37
C TYR A 79 -10.83 11.12 -17.26
N GLU A 80 -11.36 9.92 -17.02
CA GLU A 80 -12.51 9.33 -17.74
C GLU A 80 -13.88 9.79 -17.19
N ALA A 81 -13.94 10.85 -16.36
CA ALA A 81 -15.16 11.39 -15.74
C ALA A 81 -15.81 12.57 -16.49
#